data_AF-A0A378VZT0-F1
#
_entry.id   AF-A0A378VZT0-F1
#
_cell.length_a   1.000
_cell.length_b   1.000
_cell.length_c   1.000
_cell.angle_alpha   90.00
_cell.angle_beta   90.00
_cell.angle_gamma   90.00
#
_symmetry.space_group_name_H-M   'P 1'
#
loop_
_entity.id
_entity.type
_entity.pdbx_description
1 polymer ?
#
loop_
_entity_poly.entity_id
_entity_poly.type
_entity_poly.pdbx_seq_one_letter_code
_entity_poly.pdbx_strand_id
1 'polypeptide(L)' 'MRIVADGDVVGFCENMERKIRAHHYYLSPCEQDGAMNIYDTIRQIGILNSRPDAPVHWQLSVQTHKWAGIE' A
#
# COMPACT_ATOMS: atom_id res chain seq x y z
N MET A 1 -5.52 -8.94 -1.37
CA MET A 1 -4.89 -8.61 -0.07
C MET A 1 -4.72 -7.09 0.01
N ARG A 2 -4.97 -6.50 1.17
CA ARG A 2 -4.80 -5.05 1.41
C ARG A 2 -3.90 -4.87 2.63
N ILE A 3 -2.86 -4.06 2.50
CA ILE A 3 -1.96 -3.65 3.58
C ILE A 3 -2.12 -2.14 3.78
N VAL A 4 -2.03 -1.69 5.03
CA VAL A 4 -1.98 -0.27 5.37
C VAL A 4 -0.53 0.19 5.37
N ALA A 5 -0.25 1.31 4.71
CA ALA A 5 1.08 1.89 4.54
C ALA A 5 1.57 2.58 5.83
N ASP A 6 1.80 1.81 6.88
CA ASP A 6 2.30 2.32 8.16
C ASP A 6 3.70 1.79 8.46
N GLY A 7 4.60 2.67 8.92
CA GLY A 7 6.00 2.35 9.18
C GLY A 7 6.79 1.83 7.95
N ASP A 8 7.70 0.88 8.17
CA ASP A 8 8.45 0.20 7.11
C ASP A 8 7.58 -0.87 6.43
N VAL A 9 6.75 -0.44 5.50
CA VAL A 9 5.80 -1.33 4.82
C VAL A 9 6.39 -2.03 3.60
N VAL A 10 7.48 -1.52 3.01
CA VAL A 10 8.06 -2.10 1.79
C VAL A 10 8.56 -3.52 2.08
N GLY A 11 9.41 -3.70 3.08
CA GLY A 11 9.91 -5.03 3.48
C GLY A 11 8.79 -6.00 3.85
N PHE A 12 7.73 -5.49 4.50
CA PHE A 12 6.55 -6.28 4.83
C PHE A 12 5.78 -6.73 3.58
N CYS A 13 5.54 -5.84 2.62
CA CYS A 13 4.94 -6.15 1.33
C CYS A 13 5.71 -7.26 0.61
N GLU A 14 7.04 -7.15 0.48
CA GLU A 14 7.85 -8.16 -0.23
C GLU A 14 7.69 -9.55 0.39
N ASN A 15 7.66 -9.61 1.73
CA ASN A 15 7.47 -10.85 2.48
C ASN A 15 6.08 -11.44 2.25
N MET A 16 5.03 -10.60 2.21
CA MET A 16 3.66 -11.05 2.01
C MET A 16 3.43 -11.60 0.60
N GLU A 17 4.02 -11.01 -0.43
CA GLU A 17 3.93 -11.49 -1.82
C GLU A 17 4.44 -12.92 -2.00
N ARG A 18 5.41 -13.34 -1.18
CA ARG A 18 5.98 -14.69 -1.20
C ARG A 18 5.14 -15.70 -0.42
N LYS A 19 4.39 -15.25 0.58
CA LYS A 19 3.67 -16.11 1.54
C LYS A 19 2.20 -16.30 1.20
N ILE A 20 1.58 -15.27 0.63
CA ILE A 20 0.16 -15.25 0.34
C ILE A 20 0.00 -15.25 -1.17
N ARG A 21 -0.92 -16.05 -1.70
CA ARG A 21 -1.32 -15.95 -3.11
C ARG A 21 -2.65 -15.21 -3.18
N ALA A 22 -2.67 -14.07 -3.84
CA ALA A 22 -3.88 -13.29 -4.10
C ALA A 22 -3.88 -12.80 -5.55
N HIS A 23 -5.08 -12.57 -6.10
CA HIS A 23 -5.22 -11.97 -7.43
C HIS A 23 -4.85 -10.48 -7.45
N HIS A 24 -5.07 -9.78 -6.33
CA HIS A 24 -4.82 -8.35 -6.23
C HIS A 24 -4.12 -7.99 -4.93
N TYR A 25 -3.14 -7.10 -5.04
CA TYR A 25 -2.37 -6.56 -3.93
C TYR A 25 -2.59 -5.05 -3.87
N TYR A 26 -3.06 -4.60 -2.72
CA TYR A 26 -3.38 -3.20 -2.50
C TYR A 26 -2.57 -2.64 -1.34
N LEU A 27 -2.00 -1.47 -1.54
CA LEU A 27 -1.46 -0.65 -0.48
C LEU A 27 -2.41 0.53 -0.25
N SER A 28 -2.82 0.71 1.00
CA SER A 28 -3.76 1.75 1.40
C SER A 28 -3.07 2.79 2.25
N PRO A 29 -3.27 4.09 1.97
CA PRO A 29 -2.75 5.13 2.83
C PRO A 29 -3.47 5.10 4.18
N CYS A 30 -2.76 5.49 5.23
CA CYS A 30 -3.30 5.75 6.55
C CYS A 30 -3.15 7.22 6.93
N GLU A 31 -3.86 7.59 7.98
CA GLU A 31 -3.67 8.88 8.63
C GLU A 31 -2.45 8.81 9.56
N GLN A 32 -1.59 9.80 9.45
CA GLN A 32 -0.44 10.04 10.32
C GLN A 32 -0.49 11.51 10.70
N ASP A 33 -0.57 11.79 12.00
CA ASP A 33 -0.66 13.15 12.54
C ASP A 33 -1.77 14.01 11.91
N GLY A 34 -2.95 13.40 11.66
CA GLY A 34 -4.10 14.08 11.06
C GLY A 34 -4.02 14.28 9.54
N ALA A 35 -2.98 13.76 8.87
CA ALA A 35 -2.82 13.82 7.42
C ALA A 35 -2.73 12.42 6.80
N MET A 36 -3.43 12.20 5.69
CA MET A 36 -3.31 10.95 4.94
C MET A 36 -1.95 10.90 4.22
N ASN A 37 -1.18 9.82 4.41
CA ASN A 37 0.15 9.64 3.81
C ASN A 37 0.12 9.16 2.34
N ILE A 38 -0.75 9.76 1.52
CA ILE A 38 -1.02 9.32 0.13
C ILE A 38 0.23 9.39 -0.74
N TYR A 39 0.99 10.48 -0.65
CA TYR A 39 2.20 10.66 -1.45
C TYR A 39 3.22 9.56 -1.15
N ASP A 40 3.47 9.29 0.14
CA ASP A 40 4.42 8.27 0.56
C ASP A 40 3.94 6.87 0.15
N THR A 41 2.66 6.57 0.32
CA THR A 41 2.03 5.33 -0.16
C THR A 41 2.26 5.12 -1.66
N ILE A 42 2.07 6.14 -2.49
CA ILE A 42 2.29 6.05 -3.94
C ILE A 42 3.77 5.82 -4.25
N ARG A 43 4.67 6.51 -3.54
CA ARG A 43 6.12 6.32 -3.69
C ARG A 43 6.54 4.90 -3.35
N GLN A 44 6.02 4.33 -2.27
CA GLN A 44 6.27 2.95 -1.85
C GLN A 44 5.73 1.93 -2.88
N ILE A 45 4.53 2.16 -3.44
CA ILE A 45 4.02 1.36 -4.56
C ILE A 45 4.99 1.43 -5.75
N GLY A 46 5.48 2.62 -6.08
CA GLY A 46 6.48 2.81 -7.13
C GLY A 46 7.75 1.99 -6.89
N ILE A 47 8.28 2.01 -5.66
CA ILE A 47 9.43 1.20 -5.25
C ILE A 47 9.12 -0.29 -5.44
N LEU A 48 8.02 -0.79 -4.87
CA LEU A 48 7.61 -2.19 -4.94
C LEU A 48 7.45 -2.69 -6.37
N ASN A 49 6.82 -1.89 -7.23
CA ASN A 49 6.52 -2.26 -8.62
C ASN A 49 7.70 -2.03 -9.57
N SER A 50 8.69 -1.22 -9.19
CA SER A 50 9.91 -1.00 -9.99
C SER A 50 10.91 -2.16 -9.90
N ARG A 51 10.74 -3.07 -8.94
CA ARG A 51 11.64 -4.23 -8.77
C ARG A 51 11.52 -5.14 -10.00
N PRO A 52 12.64 -5.48 -10.67
CA PRO A 52 12.62 -6.27 -11.90
C PRO A 52 11.96 -7.64 -11.76
N ASP A 53 12.00 -8.22 -10.56
CA ASP A 53 11.49 -9.54 -10.20
C ASP A 53 10.25 -9.47 -9.30
N ALA A 54 9.55 -8.34 -9.28
CA ALA A 54 8.30 -8.20 -8.54
C ALA A 54 7.31 -9.30 -8.98
N PRO A 55 6.93 -10.24 -8.10
CA PRO A 55 6.04 -11.35 -8.46
C PRO A 55 4.59 -10.89 -8.72
N VAL A 56 4.26 -9.68 -8.26
CA VAL A 56 2.91 -9.10 -8.32
C VAL A 56 3.01 -7.60 -8.56
N HIS A 57 1.89 -7.01 -8.97
CA HIS A 57 1.76 -5.57 -9.14
C HIS A 57 0.87 -4.98 -8.04
N TRP A 58 1.43 -4.09 -7.22
CA TRP A 58 0.71 -3.37 -6.18
C TRP A 58 -0.13 -2.24 -6.76
N GLN A 59 -1.28 -2.01 -6.16
CA GLN A 59 -2.22 -0.97 -6.55
C GLN A 59 -2.58 -0.10 -5.34
N LEU A 60 -2.94 1.15 -5.59
CA LEU A 60 -3.44 2.02 -4.55
C LEU A 60 -4.89 1.63 -4.20
N SER A 61 -5.19 1.48 -2.91
CA SER A 61 -6.57 1.35 -2.43
C SER A 61 -6.90 2.52 -1.52
N VAL A 62 -7.86 3.35 -1.93
CA VAL A 62 -8.30 4.53 -1.20
C VAL A 62 -9.61 4.27 -0.48
N GLN A 63 -9.76 4.85 0.70
CA GLN A 63 -11.01 4.87 1.45
C GLN A 63 -11.65 6.24 1.24
N THR A 64 -12.58 6.33 0.30
CA THR A 64 -13.16 7.62 -0.12
C THR A 64 -13.95 8.31 0.99
N HIS A 65 -14.52 7.56 1.94
CA HIS A 65 -15.20 8.14 3.11
C HIS A 65 -14.25 8.98 3.98
N LYS A 66 -13.00 8.52 4.18
CA LYS A 66 -11.99 9.30 4.92
C LYS A 66 -11.66 10.62 4.25
N TRP A 67 -11.66 10.65 2.92
CA TRP A 67 -11.41 11.88 2.16
C TRP A 67 -12.62 12.80 2.12
N ALA A 68 -13.82 12.24 2.18
CA ALA A 68 -15.07 12.98 2.29
C ALA A 68 -15.31 13.53 3.70
N GLY A 69 -14.46 13.22 4.69
CA GLY A 69 -14.64 13.61 6.09
C GLY A 69 -15.83 12.90 6.75
N ILE A 70 -16.10 11.66 6.35
CA ILE A 70 -17.19 10.83 6.87
C ILE A 70 -16.60 9.73 7.75
N GLU A 71 -16.94 9.74 9.04
CA GLU A 71 -16.60 8.70 10.03
C GLU A 71 -17.74 7.68 10.23
#